data_AF-A0A4R4T7R6-F1
#
_entry.id   AF-A0A4R4T7R6-F1
#
_cell.length_a   1.000
_cell.length_b   1.000
_cell.length_c   1.000
_cell.angle_alpha   90.00
_cell.angle_beta   90.00
_cell.angle_gamma   90.00
#
_symmetry.space_group_name_H-M   'P 1'
#
loop_
_entity.id
_entity.type
_entity.pdbx_description
1 polymer ?
#
loop_
_entity_poly.entity_id
_entity_poly.type
_entity_poly.pdbx_seq_one_letter_code
_entity_poly.pdbx_strand_id
1 'polypeptide(L)'
;MAFKAHRQLLRTCGPPVDEAAVASAVAATTGYNETGGNSYTASVYLALAALLESEDDLTGRSPGLFSYGSGRVAEFLAGRVRPGYRRHLRADAHREAVSGRRAVDHGSPPDHPAHRRRHRVRPRTPEETSAPRSRAA
;
A
#
# COMPACT_ATOMS: atom_id res chain seq x y z
N MET A 1 -3.34 -8.36 -6.63
CA MET A 1 -4.62 -7.69 -6.97
C MET A 1 -4.44 -6.58 -8.00
N ALA A 2 -3.44 -5.69 -7.85
CA ALA A 2 -3.21 -4.56 -8.76
C ALA A 2 -3.20 -4.92 -10.26
N PHE A 3 -2.41 -5.93 -10.67
CA PHE A 3 -2.37 -6.40 -12.06
C PHE A 3 -3.74 -6.80 -12.62
N LYS A 4 -4.54 -7.56 -11.84
CA LYS A 4 -5.89 -7.96 -12.26
C LYS A 4 -6.81 -6.75 -12.43
N ALA A 5 -6.74 -5.80 -11.49
CA ALA A 5 -7.53 -4.58 -11.54
C ALA A 5 -7.15 -3.71 -12.76
N HIS A 6 -5.86 -3.57 -13.06
CA HIS A 6 -5.40 -2.80 -14.22
C HIS A 6 -5.81 -3.44 -15.55
N ARG A 7 -5.72 -4.78 -15.67
CA ARG A 7 -6.27 -5.51 -16.83
C ARG A 7 -7.76 -5.24 -17.01
N GLN A 8 -8.52 -5.29 -15.91
CA GLN A 8 -9.95 -5.01 -15.96
C GLN A 8 -10.24 -3.57 -16.36
N LEU A 9 -9.47 -2.60 -15.86
CA LEU A 9 -9.56 -1.20 -16.26
C LEU A 9 -9.36 -1.03 -17.77
N LEU A 10 -8.32 -1.63 -18.35
CA LEU A 10 -8.07 -1.55 -19.80
C LEU A 10 -9.22 -2.15 -20.61
N ARG A 11 -9.75 -3.31 -20.20
CA ARG A 11 -10.94 -3.93 -20.83
C ARG A 11 -12.16 -3.03 -20.78
N THR A 12 -12.37 -2.34 -19.66
CA THR A 12 -13.50 -1.43 -19.47
C THR A 12 -13.34 -0.14 -20.28
N CYS A 13 -12.12 0.38 -20.43
CA CYS A 13 -11.87 1.60 -21.18
C CYS A 13 -11.81 1.40 -22.71
N GLY A 14 -11.64 0.16 -23.19
CA GLY A 14 -11.63 -0.18 -24.61
C GLY A 14 -10.26 -0.49 -25.25
N PRO A 15 -9.09 -0.05 -24.72
CA PRO A 15 -7.80 -0.49 -25.25
C PRO A 15 -7.62 -2.01 -25.16
N PRO A 16 -6.92 -2.63 -26.13
CA PRO A 16 -6.55 -4.03 -26.02
C PRO A 16 -5.67 -4.23 -24.78
N VAL A 17 -5.87 -5.36 -24.10
CA VAL A 17 -5.02 -5.73 -22.97
C VAL A 17 -3.70 -6.22 -23.51
N ASP A 18 -2.67 -5.40 -23.37
CA ASP A 18 -1.28 -5.79 -23.54
C ASP A 18 -0.65 -6.05 -22.17
N GLU A 19 -0.15 -7.26 -21.96
CA GLU A 19 0.49 -7.65 -20.70
C GLU A 19 1.80 -6.89 -20.44
N ALA A 20 2.52 -6.49 -21.49
CA ALA A 20 3.72 -5.68 -21.34
C ALA A 20 3.36 -4.27 -20.85
N ALA A 21 2.32 -3.65 -21.41
CA ALA A 21 1.80 -2.38 -20.93
C ALA A 21 1.29 -2.46 -19.47
N VAL A 22 0.56 -3.52 -19.11
CA VAL A 22 0.10 -3.75 -17.73
C VAL A 22 1.30 -3.85 -16.78
N ALA A 23 2.32 -4.63 -17.15
CA ALA A 23 3.52 -4.78 -16.34
C ALA A 23 4.28 -3.46 -16.17
N SER A 24 4.47 -2.72 -17.27
CA SER A 24 5.09 -1.39 -17.25
C SER A 24 4.36 -0.42 -16.32
N ALA A 25 3.02 -0.45 -16.30
CA ALA A 25 2.21 0.44 -15.47
C ALA A 25 2.18 0.06 -13.98
N VAL A 26 2.32 -1.22 -13.64
CA VAL A 26 2.02 -1.72 -12.29
C VAL A 26 3.24 -2.24 -11.53
N ALA A 27 4.23 -2.82 -12.20
CA ALA A 27 5.31 -3.57 -11.53
C ALA A 27 6.12 -2.72 -10.54
N ALA A 28 6.49 -1.49 -10.92
CA ALA A 28 7.23 -0.59 -10.04
C ALA A 28 6.46 -0.18 -8.76
N THR A 29 5.13 -0.41 -8.73
CA THR A 29 4.29 -0.05 -7.59
C THR A 29 4.19 -1.15 -6.53
N THR A 30 4.70 -2.36 -6.77
CA THR A 30 4.38 -3.51 -5.90
C THR A 30 5.40 -3.81 -4.81
N GLY A 31 6.65 -3.36 -4.95
CA GLY A 31 7.78 -3.85 -4.12
C GLY A 31 7.55 -3.84 -2.60
N TYR A 32 7.11 -2.73 -2.03
CA TYR A 32 6.84 -2.67 -0.59
C TYR A 32 5.63 -3.50 -0.15
N ASN A 33 4.60 -3.60 -0.98
CA ASN A 33 3.40 -4.40 -0.66
C ASN A 33 3.66 -5.91 -0.81
N GLU A 34 4.54 -6.34 -1.71
CA GLU A 34 4.98 -7.73 -1.79
C GLU A 34 5.79 -8.14 -0.56
N THR A 35 6.54 -7.19 0.00
CA THR A 35 7.43 -7.41 1.13
C THR A 35 6.73 -7.26 2.49
N GLY A 36 5.72 -6.37 2.59
CA GLY A 36 4.97 -6.06 3.80
C GLY A 36 3.59 -6.72 3.89
N GLY A 37 3.05 -7.19 2.76
CA GLY A 37 1.67 -7.64 2.66
C GLY A 37 0.67 -6.48 2.66
N ASN A 38 -0.62 -6.82 2.69
CA ASN A 38 -1.69 -5.83 2.69
C ASN A 38 -1.72 -5.05 4.01
N SER A 39 -1.55 -3.72 3.92
CA SER A 39 -1.57 -2.79 5.05
C SER A 39 -2.78 -1.84 5.01
N TYR A 40 -3.88 -2.28 4.39
CA TYR A 40 -5.12 -1.51 4.23
C TYR A 40 -4.86 -0.13 3.60
N THR A 41 -5.24 0.94 4.29
CA THR A 41 -5.05 2.33 3.85
C THR A 41 -3.59 2.64 3.50
N ALA A 42 -2.62 2.04 4.19
CA ALA A 42 -1.21 2.30 3.91
C ALA A 42 -0.74 1.68 2.58
N SER A 43 -1.46 0.69 2.03
CA SER A 43 -1.05 -0.04 0.82
C SER A 43 -0.87 0.88 -0.40
N VAL A 44 -1.72 1.92 -0.54
CA VAL A 44 -1.61 2.88 -1.65
C VAL A 44 -0.38 3.79 -1.50
N TYR A 45 -0.02 4.15 -0.27
CA TYR A 45 1.16 4.97 0.01
C TYR A 45 2.44 4.16 -0.11
N LEU A 46 2.44 2.89 0.30
CA LEU A 46 3.55 1.96 0.06
C LEU A 46 3.75 1.73 -1.45
N ALA A 47 2.67 1.66 -2.23
CA ALA A 47 2.75 1.57 -3.68
C ALA A 47 3.33 2.85 -4.32
N LEU A 48 2.91 4.03 -3.84
CA LEU A 48 3.47 5.30 -4.28
C LEU A 48 4.96 5.41 -3.92
N ALA A 49 5.35 5.03 -2.70
CA ALA A 49 6.75 5.04 -2.28
C ALA A 49 7.60 4.10 -3.16
N ALA A 50 7.13 2.88 -3.42
CA ALA A 50 7.80 1.93 -4.31
C ALA A 50 7.99 2.50 -5.72
N LEU A 51 6.95 3.16 -6.25
CA LEU A 51 7.00 3.78 -7.57
C LEU A 51 8.00 4.95 -7.62
N LEU A 52 7.98 5.85 -6.62
CA LEU A 52 8.87 7.01 -6.61
C LEU A 52 10.34 6.60 -6.40
N GLU A 53 10.59 5.51 -5.69
CA GLU A 53 11.92 4.98 -5.42
C GLU A 53 12.41 4.00 -6.49
N SER A 54 11.66 3.81 -7.59
CA SER A 54 12.12 3.03 -8.74
C SER A 54 13.22 3.74 -9.52
N GLU A 55 13.89 3.00 -10.41
CA GLU A 55 14.99 3.50 -11.25
C GLU A 55 14.53 4.60 -12.23
N ASP A 56 13.26 4.57 -12.64
CA ASP A 56 12.71 5.50 -13.62
C ASP A 56 12.65 6.93 -13.07
N ASP A 57 13.10 7.91 -13.87
CA ASP A 57 12.86 9.32 -13.54
C ASP A 57 11.41 9.68 -13.86
N LEU A 58 10.64 9.92 -12.80
CA LEU A 58 9.24 10.29 -12.91
C LEU A 58 9.00 11.79 -13.01
N THR A 59 10.04 12.61 -13.10
CA THR A 59 9.90 14.07 -13.21
C THR A 59 8.91 14.47 -14.32
N GLY A 60 7.88 15.23 -13.94
CA GLY A 60 6.83 15.70 -14.85
C GLY A 60 5.75 14.67 -15.18
N ARG A 61 5.92 13.39 -14.81
CA ARG A 61 4.90 12.33 -14.95
C ARG A 61 3.78 12.53 -13.92
N SER A 62 2.61 11.98 -14.23
CA SER A 62 1.42 12.05 -13.38
C SER A 62 0.89 10.65 -13.06
N PRO A 63 1.47 9.94 -12.07
CA PRO A 63 0.91 8.69 -11.61
C PRO A 63 -0.53 8.87 -11.08
N GLY A 64 -1.38 7.90 -11.41
CA GLY A 64 -2.72 7.77 -10.85
C GLY A 64 -2.70 6.88 -9.61
N LEU A 65 -3.41 7.31 -8.56
CA LEU A 65 -3.59 6.59 -7.31
C LEU A 65 -5.05 6.18 -7.20
N PHE A 66 -5.30 4.88 -7.14
CA PHE A 66 -6.62 4.33 -6.87
C PHE A 66 -6.64 3.74 -5.46
N SER A 67 -7.43 4.36 -4.58
CA SER A 67 -7.65 3.90 -3.21
C SER A 67 -9.04 3.30 -3.08
N TYR A 68 -9.15 2.19 -2.34
CA TYR A 68 -10.42 1.51 -2.08
C TYR A 68 -10.50 1.03 -0.63
N GLY A 69 -11.63 1.27 0.03
CA GLY A 69 -11.97 0.73 1.34
C GLY A 69 -13.28 -0.06 1.31
N SER A 70 -13.32 -1.20 2.00
CA SER A 70 -14.42 -2.19 1.98
C SER A 70 -15.77 -1.71 2.54
N GLY A 71 -15.89 -0.45 2.94
CA GLY A 71 -17.16 0.19 3.26
C GLY A 71 -17.94 0.50 1.97
N ARG A 72 -17.75 1.71 1.40
CA ARG A 72 -18.34 2.11 0.10
C ARG A 72 -17.52 3.14 -0.67
N VAL A 73 -16.29 3.45 -0.25
CA VAL A 73 -15.54 4.56 -0.83
C VAL A 73 -14.36 4.05 -1.62
N ALA A 74 -14.30 4.51 -2.87
CA ALA A 74 -13.11 4.47 -3.69
C ALA A 74 -12.82 5.91 -4.13
N GLU A 75 -11.55 6.23 -4.28
CA GLU A 75 -11.12 7.52 -4.80
C GLU A 75 -9.99 7.31 -5.80
N PHE A 76 -10.05 8.08 -6.89
CA PHE A 76 -8.99 8.15 -7.89
C PHE A 76 -8.40 9.55 -7.90
N LEU A 77 -7.09 9.63 -7.64
CA LEU A 77 -6.33 10.87 -7.60
C LEU A 77 -5.19 10.80 -8.62
N ALA A 78 -4.75 11.93 -9.14
CA ALA A 78 -3.54 12.02 -9.94
C ALA A 78 -2.67 13.16 -9.42
N GLY A 79 -1.37 12.90 -9.30
CA GLY A 79 -0.40 13.90 -8.82
C GLY A 79 0.75 14.03 -9.79
N ARG A 80 1.14 15.26 -10.14
CA ARG A 80 2.32 15.49 -10.98
C ARG A 80 3.59 15.47 -10.14
N VAL A 81 4.52 14.59 -10.48
CA VAL A 81 5.84 14.51 -9.84
C VAL A 81 6.67 15.74 -10.26
N ARG A 82 7.22 16.45 -9.28
CA ARG A 82 8.00 17.67 -9.51
C ARG A 82 9.49 17.37 -9.67
N PRO A 83 10.24 18.20 -10.40
CA PRO A 83 11.69 18.12 -10.43
C PRO A 83 12.28 18.12 -9.01
N GLY A 84 13.30 17.30 -8.77
CA GLY A 84 13.96 17.20 -7.48
C GLY A 84 13.25 16.32 -6.44
N TYR A 85 12.14 15.66 -6.77
CA TYR A 85 11.39 14.80 -5.84
C TYR A 85 12.26 13.76 -5.13
N ARG A 86 13.29 13.23 -5.82
CA ARG A 86 14.23 12.24 -5.28
C ARG A 86 14.96 12.70 -4.01
N ARG A 87 15.16 14.01 -3.82
CA ARG A 87 15.78 14.59 -2.61
C ARG A 87 14.90 14.45 -1.35
N HIS A 88 13.61 14.15 -1.53
CA HIS A 88 12.65 13.99 -0.46
C HIS A 88 12.35 12.52 -0.15
N LEU A 89 12.93 11.59 -0.90
CA LEU A 89 12.76 10.16 -0.67
C LEU A 89 13.62 9.70 0.50
N ARG A 90 13.16 8.64 1.16
CA ARG A 90 13.84 8.02 2.31
C ARG A 90 14.20 6.57 1.99
N ALA A 91 14.58 6.33 0.73
CA ALA A 91 14.77 4.99 0.18
C ALA A 91 15.73 4.12 1.00
N ASP A 92 16.86 4.68 1.45
CA ASP A 92 17.81 3.94 2.28
C ASP A 92 17.20 3.55 3.63
N ALA A 93 16.52 4.49 4.30
CA ALA A 93 15.84 4.22 5.57
C ALA A 93 14.69 3.21 5.43
N HIS A 94 13.94 3.25 4.31
CA HIS A 94 12.89 2.27 4.02
C HIS A 94 13.48 0.87 3.78
N ARG A 95 14.57 0.77 3.00
CA ARG A 95 15.29 -0.48 2.76
C ARG A 95 15.90 -1.05 4.04
N GLU A 96 16.47 -0.20 4.90
CA GLU A 96 16.97 -0.59 6.22
C GLU A 96 15.84 -1.10 7.11
N ALA A 97 14.73 -0.37 7.21
CA ALA A 97 13.58 -0.79 8.02
C ALA A 97 13.00 -2.14 7.58
N VAL A 98 12.99 -2.42 6.27
CA VAL A 98 12.51 -3.69 5.71
C VAL A 98 13.50 -4.84 5.95
N SER A 99 14.79 -4.59 5.73
CA SER A 99 15.86 -5.61 5.85
C SER A 99 16.20 -5.95 7.31
N GLY A 100 16.02 -5.00 8.24
CA GLY A 100 16.21 -5.22 9.68
C GLY A 100 15.09 -6.03 10.35
N ARG A 101 14.08 -6.48 9.61
CA ARG A 101 12.99 -7.29 10.16
C ARG A 101 13.47 -8.70 10.50
N ARG A 102 13.02 -9.21 11.63
CA ARG A 102 13.26 -10.60 12.03
C ARG A 102 12.27 -11.54 11.36
N ALA A 103 12.78 -12.52 10.60
CA ALA A 103 11.97 -13.61 10.08
C ALA A 103 11.36 -14.43 11.23
N VAL A 104 10.11 -14.84 11.06
CA VAL A 104 9.42 -15.76 11.97
C VAL A 104 9.41 -17.12 11.29
N ASP A 105 9.90 -18.15 11.97
CA ASP A 105 9.84 -19.52 11.49
C ASP A 105 8.56 -20.22 11.96
N HIS A 106 8.23 -21.35 11.32
CA HIS A 106 7.04 -22.15 11.66
C HIS A 106 7.18 -22.94 12.97
N GLY A 107 8.40 -23.15 13.47
CA GLY A 107 8.68 -23.92 14.69
C GLY A 107 8.69 -23.09 15.98
N SER A 108 8.62 -21.76 15.85
CA SER A 108 8.65 -20.82 16.95
C SER A 108 7.41 -20.99 17.81
N PRO A 109 7.56 -21.15 19.14
CA PRO A 109 6.42 -21.24 20.04
C PRO A 109 5.49 -20.03 19.85
N PRO A 110 4.16 -20.22 19.89
CA PRO A 110 3.18 -19.13 19.75
C PRO A 110 3.31 -18.03 20.84
N ASP A 111 4.13 -18.28 21.87
CA ASP A 111 4.45 -17.37 22.95
C ASP A 111 5.73 -16.53 22.73
N HIS A 112 6.31 -16.54 21.52
CA HIS A 112 7.43 -15.68 21.16
C HIS A 112 7.07 -14.20 21.46
N PRO A 113 7.96 -13.39 22.04
CA PRO A 113 7.66 -12.00 22.44
C PRO A 113 7.14 -11.09 21.29
N ALA A 114 7.39 -11.48 20.04
CA ALA A 114 6.78 -10.85 18.85
C ALA A 114 5.26 -11.10 18.71
N HIS A 115 4.76 -12.26 19.16
CA HIS A 115 3.36 -12.65 19.13
C HIS A 115 2.55 -11.97 20.27
N ARG A 116 3.16 -11.80 21.46
CA ARG A 116 2.52 -11.18 22.65
C ARG A 116 2.16 -9.69 22.48
N ARG A 117 2.87 -8.94 21.64
CA ARG A 117 2.59 -7.51 21.42
C ARG A 117 1.29 -7.26 20.64
N ARG A 118 0.77 -8.22 19.86
CA ARG A 118 -0.43 -8.02 19.02
C ARG A 118 -1.77 -8.16 19.75
N HIS A 119 -1.81 -8.80 20.92
CA HIS A 119 -3.07 -9.15 21.60
C HIS A 119 -3.31 -8.46 22.95
N ARG A 120 -2.43 -7.54 23.37
CA ARG A 120 -2.52 -6.95 24.72
C ARG A 120 -3.47 -5.77 24.85
N VAL A 121 -3.95 -5.20 23.74
CA VAL A 121 -4.91 -4.10 23.76
C VAL A 121 -6.04 -4.42 22.80
N ARG A 122 -7.15 -4.96 23.32
CA ARG A 122 -8.44 -4.79 22.64
C ARG A 122 -8.75 -3.29 22.70
N PRO A 123 -8.94 -2.59 21.57
CA PRO A 123 -9.58 -1.28 21.65
C PRO A 123 -10.94 -1.47 22.32
N ARG A 124 -11.20 -0.72 23.40
CA ARG A 124 -12.51 -0.70 24.05
C ARG A 124 -13.56 -0.35 23.01
N THR A 125 -14.63 -1.12 22.93
CA THR A 125 -15.77 -0.76 22.09
C THR A 125 -16.43 0.50 22.65
N PRO A 126 -17.17 1.27 21.82
CA PRO A 126 -17.90 2.45 22.30
C PRO A 126 -18.87 2.16 23.45
N GLU A 127 -19.26 0.90 23.66
CA GLU A 127 -20.06 0.46 24.82
C GLU A 127 -19.34 0.59 26.17
N GLU A 128 -18.01 0.60 26.18
CA GLU A 128 -17.17 0.65 27.39
C GLU A 128 -16.52 2.03 27.63
N THR A 129 -16.94 3.05 26.88
CA THR A 129 -16.47 4.43 27.03
C THR A 129 -17.65 5.39 27.06
N SER A 130 -17.55 6.52 27.78
CA SER A 130 -18.57 7.57 27.84
C SER A 130 -18.74 8.36 26.53
N ALA A 131 -18.22 7.85 25.40
CA ALA A 131 -18.34 8.48 24.10
C ALA A 131 -19.75 8.29 23.51
N PRO A 132 -20.35 9.34 22.93
CA PRO A 132 -21.71 9.26 22.41
C PRO A 132 -21.80 8.31 21.21
N ARG A 133 -22.85 7.49 21.18
CA ARG A 133 -23.17 6.61 20.04
C ARG A 133 -23.50 7.46 18.82
N SER A 134 -22.73 7.37 17.75
CA SER A 134 -23.19 7.83 16.44
C SER A 134 -24.25 6.86 15.94
N ARG A 135 -25.53 7.20 16.09
CA ARG A 135 -26.59 6.55 15.31
C ARG A 135 -26.42 7.01 13.86
N ALA A 136 -26.02 6.10 12.98
CA ALA A 136 -26.19 6.30 11.55
C ALA A 136 -27.70 6.30 11.26
N ALA A 137 -28.17 7.37 10.61
CA ALA A 137 -29.48 7.46 9.99
C ALA A 137 -29.53 6.58 8.73
#